data_AF-A0A0D1BUJ8-F1
#
_entry.id   AF-A0A0D1BUJ8-F1
#
_cell.length_a   1.000
_cell.length_b   1.000
_cell.length_c   1.000
_cell.angle_alpha   90.00
_cell.angle_beta   90.00
_cell.angle_gamma   90.00
#
_symmetry.space_group_name_H-M   'P 1'
#
loop_
_entity.id
_entity.type
_entity.pdbx_description
1 polymer ?
#
loop_
_entity_poly.entity_id
_entity_poly.type
_entity_poly.pdbx_seq_one_letter_code
_entity_poly.pdbx_strand_id
1 'polypeptide(L)'
;MKAVSAAALVALVAGVSAQSVAPFSYGTPSPNYPGVKGTNRNGPTNPSSPQLNTPINQTSDSRLASLNSVEDWCTFGPQVPGTIIGNVEGETVAYCTKPRNNARVIPDGTVTGAHFVKTPLYVQLMALGDFTKIGLVPGDEGGELDPHGATNMGNPVGGNVTSNVSGEDVFYEEWMNYVSYNQICFRICIAGSEQAPTALECQHELDVMGCNFVMPGNYADNVFETCDGDAAYPPGLYPDGNGRTSTFQQFFTGEYVVAGTTYSYTNGAADQVTPTAAYSTPSTSNCKTTASISNGIKSIVPSSSAAPTSSSSASASGSMATSARGSSSAPRSSATTSGSGSSNSNSSSGNGSSSGASSVAASAFGIFASLAAAAVGAYLL
;
A
#
# COMPACT_ATOMS: atom_id res chain seq x y z
N MET A 1 -69.47 -15.03 25.40
CA MET A 1 -68.44 -13.99 25.64
C MET A 1 -67.28 -14.62 26.39
N LYS A 2 -66.18 -14.97 25.70
CA LYS A 2 -64.90 -15.32 26.32
C LYS A 2 -63.82 -14.61 25.50
N ALA A 3 -63.16 -13.66 26.15
CA ALA A 3 -62.18 -12.77 25.55
C ALA A 3 -60.88 -13.52 25.26
N VAL A 4 -60.30 -13.25 24.09
CA VAL A 4 -58.97 -13.68 23.68
C VAL A 4 -57.99 -12.62 24.19
N SER A 5 -57.10 -12.99 25.13
CA SER A 5 -56.02 -12.12 25.58
C SER A 5 -54.85 -12.21 24.60
N ALA A 6 -54.62 -11.15 23.84
CA ALA A 6 -53.40 -10.96 23.06
C ALA A 6 -52.28 -10.47 24.00
N ALA A 7 -51.24 -11.29 24.17
CA ALA A 7 -50.02 -10.88 24.85
C ALA A 7 -49.13 -10.14 23.85
N ALA A 8 -48.92 -8.84 24.07
CA ALA A 8 -47.96 -8.04 23.32
C ALA A 8 -46.54 -8.35 23.82
N LEU A 9 -45.73 -9.00 22.98
CA LEU A 9 -44.28 -9.09 23.17
C LEU A 9 -43.66 -7.72 22.84
N VAL A 10 -43.23 -6.98 23.86
CA VAL A 10 -42.39 -5.79 23.69
C VAL A 10 -40.94 -6.28 23.59
N ALA A 11 -40.37 -6.22 22.39
CA ALA A 11 -38.94 -6.43 22.19
C ALA A 11 -38.18 -5.19 22.69
N LEU A 12 -37.51 -5.32 23.83
CA LEU A 12 -36.52 -4.34 24.30
C LEU A 12 -35.29 -4.45 23.39
N VAL A 13 -35.17 -3.53 22.43
CA VAL A 13 -33.92 -3.29 21.72
C VAL A 13 -32.98 -2.61 22.71
N ALA A 14 -32.04 -3.38 23.29
CA ALA A 14 -30.93 -2.80 24.03
C ALA A 14 -30.06 -2.04 23.03
N GLY A 15 -30.16 -0.71 23.02
CA GLY A 15 -29.22 0.14 22.32
C GLY A 15 -27.83 -0.07 22.93
N VAL A 16 -26.92 -0.69 22.18
CA VAL A 16 -25.49 -0.62 22.48
C VAL A 16 -25.10 0.83 22.23
N SER A 17 -25.00 1.62 23.29
CA SER A 17 -24.37 2.94 23.23
C SER A 17 -22.92 2.71 22.81
N ALA A 18 -22.56 3.06 21.58
CA ALA A 18 -21.16 3.17 21.21
C ALA A 18 -20.54 4.21 22.17
N GLN A 19 -19.71 3.76 23.12
CA GLN A 19 -18.94 4.68 23.94
C GLN A 19 -18.03 5.46 23.00
N SER A 20 -18.23 6.77 22.92
CA SER A 20 -17.34 7.67 22.18
C SER A 20 -15.95 7.60 22.81
N VAL A 21 -14.97 7.10 22.07
CA VAL A 21 -13.56 7.15 22.46
C VAL A 21 -13.17 8.62 22.63
N ALA A 22 -12.52 8.97 23.75
CA ALA A 22 -12.06 10.34 23.97
C ALA A 22 -11.04 10.74 22.89
N PRO A 23 -10.98 12.01 22.46
CA PRO A 23 -9.95 12.45 21.51
C PRO A 23 -8.53 12.21 22.05
N PHE A 24 -7.60 11.84 21.17
CA PHE A 24 -6.21 11.66 21.55
C PHE A 24 -5.58 12.98 22.03
N SER A 25 -4.97 12.95 23.22
CA SER A 25 -4.24 14.09 23.77
C SER A 25 -2.76 14.01 23.38
N TYR A 26 -2.40 14.73 22.33
CA TYR A 26 -1.07 14.71 21.72
C TYR A 26 -0.19 15.91 22.11
N GLY A 27 -0.54 16.66 23.15
CA GLY A 27 0.24 17.82 23.59
C GLY A 27 0.28 18.96 22.56
N THR A 28 1.43 19.65 22.45
CA THR A 28 1.65 20.73 21.47
C THR A 28 2.52 20.22 20.32
N PRO A 29 1.94 19.99 19.13
CA PRO A 29 2.69 19.56 17.95
C PRO A 29 3.76 20.56 17.53
N SER A 30 4.93 20.06 17.17
CA SER A 30 6.03 20.83 16.62
C SER A 30 6.52 20.22 15.29
N PRO A 31 6.57 20.98 14.20
CA PRO A 31 7.16 20.52 12.94
C PRO A 31 8.69 20.43 12.97
N ASN A 32 9.30 20.81 14.09
CA ASN A 32 10.74 20.70 14.33
C ASN A 32 11.05 19.66 15.43
N TYR A 33 10.08 18.84 15.84
CA TYR A 33 10.32 17.74 16.77
C TYR A 33 11.30 16.72 16.15
N PRO A 34 12.17 16.07 16.94
CA PRO A 34 13.03 15.00 16.43
C PRO A 34 12.23 13.93 15.66
N GLY A 35 12.75 13.47 14.53
CA GLY A 35 12.07 12.48 13.67
C GLY A 35 10.98 13.07 12.75
N VAL A 36 10.70 14.38 12.78
CA VAL A 36 9.79 14.97 11.78
C VAL A 36 10.50 15.13 10.44
N LYS A 37 11.62 15.85 10.41
CA LYS A 37 12.33 16.19 9.16
C LYS A 37 13.49 15.23 8.92
N GLY A 38 13.60 14.77 7.69
CA GLY A 38 14.74 13.95 7.26
C GLY A 38 16.03 14.74 7.26
N THR A 39 17.10 14.12 7.73
CA THR A 39 18.46 14.73 7.76
C THR A 39 19.44 14.00 6.84
N ASN A 40 19.07 12.81 6.39
CA ASN A 40 19.85 12.00 5.49
C ASN A 40 19.82 12.58 4.06
N ARG A 41 20.87 12.29 3.30
CA ARG A 41 20.92 12.64 1.87
C ARG A 41 19.87 11.83 1.11
N ASN A 42 19.25 12.46 0.10
CA ASN A 42 18.36 11.75 -0.81
C ASN A 42 19.02 10.51 -1.42
N GLY A 43 18.22 9.46 -1.60
CA GLY A 43 18.63 8.26 -2.30
C GLY A 43 19.18 8.56 -3.70
N PRO A 44 20.12 7.75 -4.20
CA PRO A 44 20.84 8.02 -5.44
C PRO A 44 19.97 8.01 -6.69
N THR A 45 18.80 7.36 -6.65
CA THR A 45 17.83 7.32 -7.76
C THR A 45 16.85 8.48 -7.74
N ASN A 46 16.82 9.26 -6.66
CA ASN A 46 15.88 10.35 -6.45
C ASN A 46 16.38 11.64 -7.12
N PRO A 47 15.48 12.49 -7.65
CA PRO A 47 15.86 13.85 -7.98
C PRO A 47 16.29 14.60 -6.71
N SER A 48 17.08 15.65 -6.87
CA SER A 48 17.60 16.45 -5.76
C SER A 48 16.50 17.23 -5.02
N SER A 49 15.35 17.45 -5.65
CA SER A 49 14.19 18.14 -5.07
C SER A 49 12.89 17.52 -5.61
N PRO A 50 11.76 17.66 -4.89
CA PRO A 50 10.46 17.31 -5.44
C PRO A 50 10.15 18.14 -6.68
N GLN A 51 9.56 17.52 -7.69
CA GLN A 51 9.30 18.13 -8.99
C GLN A 51 7.99 17.62 -9.58
N LEU A 52 7.21 18.50 -10.18
CA LEU A 52 6.00 18.16 -10.94
C LEU A 52 6.26 18.37 -12.44
N ASN A 53 5.48 17.69 -13.29
CA ASN A 53 5.61 17.69 -14.74
C ASN A 53 6.92 17.08 -15.25
N THR A 54 7.41 16.05 -14.57
CA THR A 54 8.59 15.30 -15.02
C THR A 54 8.25 14.42 -16.23
N PRO A 55 9.24 14.02 -17.05
CA PRO A 55 9.00 13.09 -18.14
C PRO A 55 8.34 11.79 -17.66
N ILE A 56 7.41 11.26 -18.46
CA ILE A 56 6.72 10.00 -18.15
C ILE A 56 7.67 8.83 -18.42
N ASN A 57 7.98 8.06 -17.40
CA ASN A 57 8.85 6.89 -17.50
C ASN A 57 8.34 5.74 -16.62
N GLN A 58 7.71 4.74 -17.24
CA GLN A 58 7.19 3.55 -16.55
C GLN A 58 8.28 2.52 -16.17
N THR A 59 9.54 2.74 -16.57
CA THR A 59 10.70 1.93 -16.16
C THR A 59 11.62 2.70 -15.22
N SER A 60 11.11 3.74 -14.55
CA SER A 60 11.91 4.53 -13.61
C SER A 60 12.25 3.75 -12.34
N ASP A 61 13.41 4.07 -11.76
CA ASP A 61 13.91 3.57 -10.49
C ASP A 61 13.86 4.63 -9.37
N SER A 62 13.17 5.76 -9.60
CA SER A 62 13.01 6.80 -8.58
C SER A 62 12.24 6.26 -7.38
N ARG A 63 12.72 6.59 -6.18
CA ARG A 63 12.18 6.21 -4.87
C ARG A 63 11.78 7.44 -4.06
N LEU A 64 11.45 8.54 -4.72
CA LEU A 64 10.96 9.77 -4.08
C LEU A 64 9.44 9.84 -4.19
N ALA A 65 8.75 9.50 -3.10
CA ALA A 65 7.30 9.62 -2.99
C ALA A 65 6.89 11.00 -2.44
N SER A 66 5.76 11.53 -2.87
CA SER A 66 5.16 12.73 -2.27
C SER A 66 3.70 12.47 -1.89
N LEU A 67 3.21 13.09 -0.82
CA LEU A 67 1.82 12.99 -0.38
C LEU A 67 1.27 14.39 -0.13
N ASN A 68 0.70 15.03 -1.16
CA ASN A 68 0.37 16.46 -1.12
C ASN A 68 -1.14 16.74 -1.04
N SER A 69 -1.95 15.92 -1.72
CA SER A 69 -3.41 16.01 -1.71
C SER A 69 -4.04 14.71 -2.22
N VAL A 70 -5.37 14.63 -2.26
CA VAL A 70 -6.08 13.50 -2.88
C VAL A 70 -5.74 13.30 -4.37
N GLU A 71 -5.30 14.35 -5.08
CA GLU A 71 -4.97 14.29 -6.52
C GLU A 71 -3.47 14.26 -6.82
N ASP A 72 -2.60 14.67 -5.89
CA ASP A 72 -1.14 14.67 -6.04
C ASP A 72 -0.50 13.85 -4.91
N TRP A 73 -0.37 12.55 -5.15
CA TRP A 73 0.28 11.64 -4.22
C TRP A 73 1.01 10.51 -4.94
N CYS A 74 1.87 9.83 -4.20
CA CYS A 74 2.60 8.66 -4.63
C CYS A 74 2.49 7.54 -3.59
N THR A 75 2.77 6.33 -4.03
CA THR A 75 2.96 5.13 -3.21
C THR A 75 4.23 4.43 -3.66
N PHE A 76 4.79 3.57 -2.82
CA PHE A 76 5.77 2.60 -3.29
C PHE A 76 5.08 1.38 -3.88
N GLY A 77 5.76 0.67 -4.76
CA GLY A 77 5.28 -0.56 -5.38
C GLY A 77 6.41 -1.33 -6.05
N PRO A 78 6.13 -2.53 -6.59
CA PRO A 78 7.15 -3.38 -7.18
C PRO A 78 7.91 -2.69 -8.31
N GLN A 79 9.24 -2.78 -8.26
CA GLN A 79 10.09 -2.38 -9.40
C GLN A 79 9.88 -3.31 -10.58
N VAL A 80 9.80 -4.62 -10.31
CA VAL A 80 9.50 -5.67 -11.28
C VAL A 80 8.05 -6.10 -11.07
N PRO A 81 7.15 -5.91 -12.05
CA PRO A 81 5.77 -6.35 -11.93
C PRO A 81 5.66 -7.87 -11.67
N GLY A 82 4.68 -8.27 -10.86
CA GLY A 82 4.39 -9.68 -10.59
C GLY A 82 5.24 -10.31 -9.48
N THR A 83 6.00 -9.51 -8.73
CA THR A 83 6.67 -9.94 -7.50
C THR A 83 5.80 -9.66 -6.28
N ILE A 84 5.77 -10.60 -5.32
CA ILE A 84 5.11 -10.39 -4.03
C ILE A 84 5.80 -9.25 -3.29
N ILE A 85 5.05 -8.23 -2.89
CA ILE A 85 5.59 -6.96 -2.39
C ILE A 85 6.44 -7.16 -1.13
N GLY A 86 5.98 -7.99 -0.19
CA GLY A 86 6.71 -8.31 1.06
C GLY A 86 8.06 -9.01 0.84
N ASN A 87 8.33 -9.53 -0.36
CA ASN A 87 9.63 -10.13 -0.68
C ASN A 87 10.62 -9.14 -1.31
N VAL A 88 10.16 -7.95 -1.73
CA VAL A 88 10.93 -6.98 -2.53
C VAL A 88 10.88 -5.56 -1.97
N GLU A 89 10.52 -5.40 -0.68
CA GLU A 89 10.31 -4.09 -0.04
C GLU A 89 11.51 -3.16 -0.21
N GLY A 90 12.73 -3.69 -0.05
CA GLY A 90 13.99 -2.95 -0.19
C GLY A 90 14.29 -2.41 -1.59
N GLU A 91 13.62 -2.93 -2.63
CA GLU A 91 13.85 -2.56 -4.02
C GLU A 91 12.68 -1.84 -4.70
N THR A 92 11.57 -1.62 -3.98
CA THR A 92 10.40 -0.90 -4.48
C THR A 92 10.72 0.49 -5.03
N VAL A 93 9.83 1.00 -5.89
CA VAL A 93 9.96 2.29 -6.57
C VAL A 93 8.67 3.09 -6.42
N ALA A 94 8.77 4.41 -6.58
CA ALA A 94 7.63 5.29 -6.47
C ALA A 94 6.73 5.22 -7.71
N TYR A 95 5.42 5.15 -7.47
CA TYR A 95 4.34 5.36 -8.43
C TYR A 95 3.50 6.56 -7.97
N CYS A 96 3.35 7.56 -8.82
CA CYS A 96 2.65 8.81 -8.51
C CYS A 96 1.40 9.00 -9.37
N THR A 97 0.35 9.63 -8.82
CA THR A 97 -0.87 9.97 -9.57
C THR A 97 -0.59 10.95 -10.71
N LYS A 98 0.48 11.75 -10.60
CA LYS A 98 0.93 12.73 -11.59
C LYS A 98 2.37 12.44 -12.03
N PRO A 99 2.82 12.93 -13.20
CA PRO A 99 4.23 12.91 -13.60
C PRO A 99 5.07 13.75 -12.63
N ARG A 100 5.59 13.10 -11.60
CA ARG A 100 6.26 13.73 -10.46
C ARG A 100 7.54 12.97 -10.14
N ASN A 101 8.55 13.69 -9.67
CA ASN A 101 9.78 13.15 -9.08
C ASN A 101 10.54 12.14 -9.97
N ASN A 102 10.37 12.20 -11.30
CA ASN A 102 10.80 11.15 -12.23
C ASN A 102 10.29 9.75 -11.87
N ALA A 103 9.26 9.64 -11.03
CA ALA A 103 8.64 8.39 -10.62
C ALA A 103 7.82 7.79 -11.76
N ARG A 104 7.41 6.54 -11.58
CA ARG A 104 6.40 5.91 -12.44
C ARG A 104 5.06 6.59 -12.21
N VAL A 105 4.15 6.49 -13.18
CA VAL A 105 2.84 7.13 -13.08
C VAL A 105 1.76 6.07 -12.90
N ILE A 106 0.90 6.25 -11.91
CA ILE A 106 -0.29 5.43 -11.69
C ILE A 106 -1.26 5.65 -12.86
N PRO A 107 -1.63 4.62 -13.63
CA PRO A 107 -2.56 4.79 -14.76
C PRO A 107 -3.95 5.24 -14.31
N ASP A 108 -4.60 6.09 -15.13
CA ASP A 108 -6.00 6.48 -14.89
C ASP A 108 -6.93 5.26 -14.79
N GLY A 109 -7.89 5.32 -13.86
CA GLY A 109 -8.80 4.21 -13.56
C GLY A 109 -8.17 3.10 -12.71
N THR A 110 -6.96 3.29 -12.17
CA THR A 110 -6.38 2.41 -11.14
C THR A 110 -7.03 2.64 -9.79
N VAL A 111 -7.15 3.90 -9.37
CA VAL A 111 -7.72 4.29 -8.07
C VAL A 111 -9.24 4.48 -8.22
N THR A 112 -10.02 3.82 -7.36
CA THR A 112 -11.49 3.87 -7.37
C THR A 112 -12.05 4.70 -6.21
N GLY A 113 -11.28 4.87 -5.13
CA GLY A 113 -11.57 5.82 -4.04
C GLY A 113 -10.28 6.28 -3.37
N ALA A 114 -10.27 7.51 -2.86
CA ALA A 114 -9.13 8.05 -2.12
C ALA A 114 -9.54 9.13 -1.11
N HIS A 115 -9.03 9.00 0.11
CA HIS A 115 -9.28 9.93 1.21
C HIS A 115 -7.94 10.44 1.72
N PHE A 116 -7.68 11.71 1.50
CA PHE A 116 -6.53 12.41 2.05
C PHE A 116 -6.99 13.18 3.30
N VAL A 117 -6.34 12.94 4.44
CA VAL A 117 -6.66 13.59 5.71
C VAL A 117 -5.42 14.30 6.22
N LYS A 118 -5.57 15.58 6.57
CA LYS A 118 -4.55 16.34 7.29
C LYS A 118 -4.94 16.48 8.75
N THR A 119 -4.05 16.07 9.64
CA THR A 119 -4.20 16.23 11.09
C THR A 119 -3.11 17.17 11.63
N PRO A 120 -3.16 17.52 12.92
CA PRO A 120 -2.08 18.28 13.56
C PRO A 120 -0.73 17.53 13.62
N LEU A 121 -0.72 16.19 13.51
CA LEU A 121 0.49 15.37 13.63
C LEU A 121 0.95 14.75 12.32
N TYR A 122 0.02 14.42 11.42
CA TYR A 122 0.33 13.68 10.20
C TYR A 122 -0.58 14.08 9.03
N VAL A 123 -0.15 13.71 7.82
CA VAL A 123 -1.07 13.52 6.69
C VAL A 123 -1.19 12.04 6.41
N GLN A 124 -2.40 11.63 6.01
CA GLN A 124 -2.72 10.24 5.75
C GLN A 124 -3.54 10.12 4.48
N LEU A 125 -3.13 9.22 3.59
CA LEU A 125 -3.89 8.79 2.43
C LEU A 125 -4.45 7.39 2.68
N MET A 126 -5.69 7.18 2.30
CA MET A 126 -6.37 5.90 2.29
C MET A 126 -7.00 5.72 0.92
N ALA A 127 -6.56 4.75 0.15
CA ALA A 127 -6.95 4.56 -1.24
C ALA A 127 -7.39 3.11 -1.51
N LEU A 128 -8.42 2.99 -2.34
CA LEU A 128 -8.88 1.73 -2.91
C LEU A 128 -8.67 1.75 -4.42
N GLY A 129 -8.43 0.57 -5.01
CA GLY A 129 -8.24 0.47 -6.44
C GLY A 129 -7.90 -0.94 -6.93
N ASP A 130 -7.48 -1.00 -8.19
CA ASP A 130 -6.88 -2.19 -8.80
C ASP A 130 -5.39 -1.95 -9.00
N PHE A 131 -4.61 -2.15 -7.94
CA PHE A 131 -3.17 -1.88 -7.93
C PHE A 131 -2.35 -2.97 -8.65
N THR A 132 -3.00 -4.01 -9.17
CA THR A 132 -2.36 -4.91 -10.15
C THR A 132 -1.92 -4.14 -11.40
N LYS A 133 -2.56 -2.99 -11.71
CA LYS A 133 -2.18 -2.07 -12.79
C LYS A 133 -0.86 -1.33 -12.56
N ILE A 134 -0.31 -1.36 -11.35
CA ILE A 134 1.04 -0.88 -11.02
C ILE A 134 1.98 -2.02 -10.61
N GLY A 135 1.63 -3.26 -10.97
CA GLY A 135 2.52 -4.42 -10.87
C GLY A 135 2.38 -5.27 -9.61
N LEU A 136 1.44 -4.96 -8.71
CA LEU A 136 1.14 -5.84 -7.57
C LEU A 136 0.55 -7.17 -8.06
N VAL A 137 0.88 -8.26 -7.36
CA VAL A 137 0.34 -9.58 -7.68
C VAL A 137 -1.15 -9.64 -7.25
N PRO A 138 -2.07 -10.15 -8.09
CA PRO A 138 -3.45 -10.36 -7.67
C PRO A 138 -3.54 -11.24 -6.40
N GLY A 139 -4.24 -10.77 -5.37
CA GLY A 139 -4.37 -11.46 -4.08
C GLY A 139 -3.16 -11.30 -3.14
N ASP A 140 -2.20 -10.45 -3.49
CA ASP A 140 -1.14 -10.04 -2.56
C ASP A 140 -1.70 -9.03 -1.54
N GLU A 141 -1.96 -9.51 -0.33
CA GLU A 141 -2.58 -8.74 0.76
C GLU A 141 -1.63 -7.71 1.38
N GLY A 142 -0.37 -7.70 0.95
CA GLY A 142 0.46 -6.51 1.01
C GLY A 142 1.81 -6.65 1.70
N GLY A 143 2.44 -5.50 1.91
CA GLY A 143 3.72 -5.33 2.57
C GLY A 143 3.79 -3.94 3.20
N GLU A 144 4.79 -3.77 4.06
CA GLU A 144 4.99 -2.59 4.88
C GLU A 144 6.31 -1.93 4.45
N LEU A 145 6.25 -0.63 4.18
CA LEU A 145 7.35 0.15 3.65
C LEU A 145 7.57 1.34 4.59
N ASP A 146 8.81 1.56 4.99
CA ASP A 146 9.18 2.46 6.08
C ASP A 146 10.61 3.05 5.91
N PRO A 147 10.99 4.09 6.67
CA PRO A 147 12.29 4.76 6.56
C PRO A 147 13.48 4.00 7.16
N HIS A 148 13.25 2.97 7.97
CA HIS A 148 14.28 2.23 8.69
C HIS A 148 14.55 0.88 8.04
N GLY A 149 13.55 0.03 7.83
CA GLY A 149 13.68 -1.32 7.29
C GLY A 149 14.76 -2.19 7.98
N ALA A 150 15.02 -3.39 7.46
CA ALA A 150 15.93 -4.35 8.10
C ALA A 150 17.41 -3.89 8.18
N THR A 151 17.82 -2.95 7.32
CA THR A 151 19.21 -2.45 7.25
C THR A 151 19.40 -1.07 7.85
N ASN A 152 18.35 -0.48 8.43
CA ASN A 152 18.33 0.91 8.90
C ASN A 152 18.65 1.93 7.76
N MET A 153 18.30 1.57 6.52
CA MET A 153 18.45 2.40 5.31
C MET A 153 17.12 2.59 4.57
N GLY A 154 16.02 2.15 5.18
CA GLY A 154 14.67 2.12 4.61
C GLY A 154 14.38 0.90 3.74
N ASN A 155 13.09 0.67 3.56
CA ASN A 155 12.46 -0.27 2.63
C ASN A 155 11.37 0.52 1.89
N PRO A 156 11.68 1.14 0.73
CA PRO A 156 12.85 0.86 -0.10
C PRO A 156 14.14 1.54 0.38
N VAL A 157 15.26 0.89 0.08
CA VAL A 157 16.59 1.44 0.39
C VAL A 157 16.80 2.75 -0.38
N GLY A 158 17.09 3.85 0.31
CA GLY A 158 17.16 5.17 -0.33
C GLY A 158 15.81 5.74 -0.76
N GLY A 159 14.71 5.19 -0.24
CA GLY A 159 13.40 5.80 -0.27
C GLY A 159 13.40 7.11 0.49
N ASN A 160 12.75 8.12 -0.08
CA ASN A 160 12.49 9.37 0.64
C ASN A 160 11.06 9.79 0.37
N VAL A 161 10.48 10.49 1.36
CA VAL A 161 9.10 10.92 1.30
C VAL A 161 9.01 12.42 1.56
N THR A 162 8.20 13.10 0.75
CA THR A 162 7.96 14.53 0.91
C THR A 162 6.49 14.86 1.04
N SER A 163 6.21 16.03 1.59
CA SER A 163 4.90 16.66 1.44
C SER A 163 5.05 18.17 1.42
N ASN A 164 4.14 18.86 0.73
CA ASN A 164 4.06 20.32 0.71
C ASN A 164 2.93 20.89 1.58
N VAL A 165 2.35 20.08 2.47
CA VAL A 165 1.17 20.46 3.28
C VAL A 165 1.43 21.57 4.30
N SER A 166 2.70 21.89 4.57
CA SER A 166 3.13 23.07 5.35
C SER A 166 3.14 24.36 4.53
N GLY A 167 2.99 24.29 3.20
CA GLY A 167 3.15 25.40 2.26
C GLY A 167 4.50 25.40 1.52
N GLU A 168 5.42 24.50 1.87
CA GLU A 168 6.73 24.31 1.22
C GLU A 168 7.06 22.82 1.15
N ASP A 169 7.87 22.41 0.18
CA ASP A 169 8.31 21.01 0.07
C ASP A 169 9.23 20.62 1.24
N VAL A 170 8.77 19.69 2.08
CA VAL A 170 9.53 19.16 3.23
C VAL A 170 9.81 17.67 3.03
N PHE A 171 11.04 17.24 3.31
CA PHE A 171 11.41 15.83 3.45
C PHE A 171 11.12 15.37 4.87
N TYR A 172 10.28 14.36 5.02
CA TYR A 172 9.88 13.82 6.31
C TYR A 172 10.62 12.52 6.60
N GLU A 173 11.02 12.34 7.86
CA GLU A 173 11.78 11.15 8.29
C GLU A 173 10.82 10.00 8.59
N GLU A 174 9.88 10.18 9.52
CA GLU A 174 8.97 9.11 9.91
C GLU A 174 7.70 9.06 9.03
N TRP A 175 7.47 7.90 8.44
CA TRP A 175 6.33 7.60 7.58
C TRP A 175 6.09 6.09 7.52
N MET A 176 4.89 5.70 7.10
CA MET A 176 4.51 4.30 6.88
C MET A 176 3.70 4.20 5.59
N ASN A 177 4.00 3.21 4.74
CA ASN A 177 3.24 2.93 3.53
C ASN A 177 2.90 1.44 3.47
N TYR A 178 1.60 1.13 3.53
CA TYR A 178 1.11 -0.23 3.36
C TYR A 178 0.45 -0.34 1.99
N VAL A 179 0.82 -1.38 1.25
CA VAL A 179 0.45 -1.54 -0.16
C VAL A 179 0.00 -2.97 -0.40
N SER A 180 -1.23 -3.16 -0.86
CA SER A 180 -1.77 -4.45 -1.32
C SER A 180 -2.29 -4.35 -2.75
N TYR A 181 -2.75 -5.47 -3.31
CA TYR A 181 -3.30 -5.50 -4.67
C TYR A 181 -4.56 -4.63 -4.85
N ASN A 182 -5.29 -4.31 -3.78
CA ASN A 182 -6.56 -3.58 -3.83
C ASN A 182 -6.68 -2.37 -2.89
N GLN A 183 -5.73 -2.18 -1.97
CA GLN A 183 -5.76 -1.14 -0.96
C GLN A 183 -4.36 -0.54 -0.75
N ILE A 184 -4.30 0.76 -0.57
CA ILE A 184 -3.09 1.48 -0.18
C ILE A 184 -3.42 2.42 0.96
N CYS A 185 -2.53 2.53 1.92
CA CYS A 185 -2.55 3.63 2.86
C CYS A 185 -1.13 4.14 3.09
N PHE A 186 -1.01 5.43 3.33
CA PHE A 186 0.28 6.11 3.48
C PHE A 186 0.13 7.22 4.50
N ARG A 187 0.89 7.18 5.59
CA ARG A 187 0.96 8.24 6.59
C ARG A 187 2.35 8.84 6.62
N ILE A 188 2.42 10.17 6.71
CA ILE A 188 3.64 10.93 6.95
C ILE A 188 3.47 11.73 8.23
N CYS A 189 4.39 11.58 9.18
CA CYS A 189 4.39 12.35 10.41
C CYS A 189 4.97 13.75 10.16
N ILE A 190 4.09 14.76 10.17
CA ILE A 190 4.44 16.15 9.84
C ILE A 190 4.76 17.02 11.06
N ALA A 191 4.45 16.51 12.26
CA ALA A 191 4.80 17.13 13.53
C ALA A 191 4.86 16.05 14.62
N GLY A 192 5.55 16.35 15.72
CA GLY A 192 5.61 15.49 16.90
C GLY A 192 5.55 16.29 18.20
N SER A 193 5.42 15.58 19.31
CA SER A 193 5.46 16.15 20.65
C SER A 193 5.98 15.10 21.64
N GLU A 194 6.17 15.48 22.90
CA GLU A 194 6.52 14.51 23.96
C GLU A 194 5.43 13.44 24.17
N GLN A 195 4.16 13.78 23.93
CA GLN A 195 3.03 12.86 24.10
C GLN A 195 2.76 12.02 22.84
N ALA A 196 3.14 12.55 21.68
CA ALA A 196 3.02 11.87 20.39
C ALA A 196 4.32 12.05 19.59
N PRO A 197 5.41 11.35 19.98
CA PRO A 197 6.62 11.30 19.18
C PRO A 197 6.33 10.71 17.79
N THR A 198 7.09 11.10 16.77
CA THR A 198 6.83 10.64 15.40
C THR A 198 6.99 9.13 15.23
N ALA A 199 7.96 8.50 15.92
CA ALA A 199 8.12 7.05 15.91
C ALA A 199 6.93 6.29 16.52
N LEU A 200 6.15 6.96 17.38
CA LEU A 200 4.92 6.39 17.93
C LEU A 200 3.77 6.52 16.92
N GLU A 201 3.58 7.72 16.36
CA GLU A 201 2.48 8.03 15.46
C GLU A 201 2.64 7.40 14.05
N CYS A 202 3.89 7.22 13.61
CA CYS A 202 4.28 6.53 12.39
C CYS A 202 4.96 5.19 12.69
N GLN A 203 4.37 4.43 13.63
CA GLN A 203 4.86 3.09 14.01
C GLN A 203 4.82 2.09 12.84
N HIS A 204 5.93 1.40 12.62
CA HIS A 204 6.22 0.51 11.48
C HIS A 204 6.62 -0.90 11.94
N GLU A 205 6.04 -1.39 13.05
CA GLU A 205 6.30 -2.74 13.60
C GLU A 205 5.04 -3.64 13.58
N LEU A 206 3.98 -3.20 12.90
CA LEU A 206 2.65 -3.83 12.86
C LEU A 206 2.27 -4.33 11.46
N ASP A 207 3.27 -4.91 10.79
CA ASP A 207 3.32 -5.11 9.34
C ASP A 207 2.19 -6.01 8.81
N VAL A 208 1.65 -6.93 9.63
CA VAL A 208 0.59 -7.86 9.20
C VAL A 208 -0.82 -7.39 9.56
N MET A 209 -0.95 -6.24 10.22
CA MET A 209 -2.24 -5.72 10.67
C MET A 209 -3.01 -5.01 9.54
N GLY A 210 -2.28 -4.45 8.58
CA GLY A 210 -2.83 -3.82 7.38
C GLY A 210 -3.50 -2.46 7.62
N CYS A 211 -3.94 -1.86 6.52
CA CYS A 211 -4.34 -0.45 6.46
C CYS A 211 -5.44 -0.03 7.42
N ASN A 212 -6.52 -0.80 7.54
CA ASN A 212 -7.64 -0.46 8.41
C ASN A 212 -7.26 -0.43 9.90
N PHE A 213 -6.21 -1.15 10.28
CA PHE A 213 -5.72 -1.20 11.65
C PHE A 213 -4.71 -0.08 11.94
N VAL A 214 -3.70 0.07 11.08
CA VAL A 214 -2.58 1.01 11.33
C VAL A 214 -2.93 2.44 10.93
N MET A 215 -3.81 2.61 9.94
CA MET A 215 -4.26 3.90 9.42
C MET A 215 -5.80 3.90 9.35
N PRO A 216 -6.50 3.89 10.50
CA PRO A 216 -7.95 3.85 10.53
C PRO A 216 -8.53 5.14 9.93
N GLY A 217 -9.66 5.00 9.24
CA GLY A 217 -10.36 6.13 8.62
C GLY A 217 -11.32 5.69 7.53
N ASN A 218 -11.48 6.53 6.52
CA ASN A 218 -12.43 6.32 5.44
C ASN A 218 -11.78 5.53 4.28
N TYR A 219 -12.34 4.36 3.98
CA TYR A 219 -12.01 3.53 2.81
C TYR A 219 -13.27 3.32 1.96
N ALA A 220 -14.04 4.38 1.73
CA ALA A 220 -15.23 4.29 0.89
C ALA A 220 -14.84 4.30 -0.60
N ASP A 221 -15.37 3.33 -1.34
CA ASP A 221 -15.19 3.29 -2.78
C ASP A 221 -15.98 4.40 -3.47
N ASN A 222 -15.50 4.88 -4.63
CA ASN A 222 -16.09 5.97 -5.42
C ASN A 222 -16.22 7.31 -4.68
N VAL A 223 -15.42 7.51 -3.63
CA VAL A 223 -15.29 8.79 -2.93
C VAL A 223 -13.86 9.29 -3.06
N PHE A 224 -13.72 10.56 -3.46
CA PHE A 224 -12.43 11.23 -3.54
C PHE A 224 -12.51 12.52 -2.74
N GLU A 225 -11.80 12.60 -1.62
CA GLU A 225 -11.86 13.77 -0.76
C GLU A 225 -10.54 14.14 -0.08
N THR A 226 -10.41 15.42 0.22
CA THR A 226 -9.38 15.99 1.09
C THR A 226 -10.07 16.59 2.30
N CYS A 227 -9.73 16.13 3.50
CA CYS A 227 -10.34 16.56 4.76
C CYS A 227 -9.28 17.05 5.75
N ASP A 228 -9.73 17.87 6.69
CA ASP A 228 -9.05 18.00 7.98
C ASP A 228 -9.49 16.83 8.88
N GLY A 229 -8.67 16.43 9.84
CA GLY A 229 -9.02 15.36 10.79
C GLY A 229 -8.35 15.50 12.13
N ASP A 230 -8.95 14.87 13.13
CA ASP A 230 -8.32 14.68 14.43
C ASP A 230 -7.17 13.68 14.30
N ALA A 231 -6.16 13.78 15.17
CA ALA A 231 -5.15 12.74 15.28
C ALA A 231 -5.77 11.48 15.90
N ALA A 232 -5.56 10.33 15.25
CA ALA A 232 -5.88 9.03 15.82
C ALA A 232 -4.99 8.78 17.06
N TYR A 233 -5.41 7.85 17.91
CA TYR A 233 -4.44 7.21 18.79
C TYR A 233 -3.40 6.47 17.94
N PRO A 234 -2.13 6.47 18.38
CA PRO A 234 -1.09 5.75 17.66
C PRO A 234 -1.42 4.25 17.52
N PRO A 235 -1.02 3.62 16.41
CA PRO A 235 -1.30 2.21 16.17
C PRO A 235 -0.78 1.32 17.31
N GLY A 236 -1.61 0.37 17.73
CA GLY A 236 -1.26 -0.57 18.81
C GLY A 236 -1.32 0.01 20.23
N LEU A 237 -1.73 1.27 20.43
CA LEU A 237 -1.93 1.84 21.77
C LEU A 237 -3.39 1.75 22.21
N TYR A 238 -3.60 1.24 23.43
CA TYR A 238 -4.90 1.04 24.04
C TYR A 238 -4.92 1.67 25.44
N PRO A 239 -5.24 2.98 25.54
CA PRO A 239 -5.49 3.64 26.82
C PRO A 239 -6.63 2.98 27.59
N ASP A 240 -6.49 2.92 28.91
CA ASP A 240 -7.53 2.50 29.83
C ASP A 240 -8.10 3.70 30.63
N GLY A 241 -9.24 3.46 31.29
CA GLY A 241 -9.91 4.49 32.09
C GLY A 241 -9.17 4.92 33.37
N ASN A 242 -8.06 4.25 33.72
CA ASN A 242 -7.25 4.54 34.91
C ASN A 242 -6.00 5.37 34.58
N GLY A 243 -5.88 5.87 33.34
CA GLY A 243 -4.72 6.62 32.88
C GLY A 243 -3.50 5.74 32.60
N ARG A 244 -3.68 4.42 32.44
CA ARG A 244 -2.65 3.53 31.91
C ARG A 244 -2.88 3.32 30.42
N THR A 245 -1.84 2.88 29.73
CA THR A 245 -1.92 2.49 28.32
C THR A 245 -1.33 1.10 28.20
N SER A 246 -2.09 0.16 27.64
CA SER A 246 -1.51 -1.09 27.14
C SER A 246 -1.06 -0.93 25.70
N THR A 247 -0.05 -1.70 25.32
CA THR A 247 0.46 -1.75 23.95
C THR A 247 0.27 -3.14 23.38
N PHE A 248 -0.07 -3.19 22.11
CA PHE A 248 -0.06 -4.41 21.32
C PHE A 248 1.32 -4.56 20.67
N GLN A 249 1.92 -5.74 20.82
CA GLN A 249 3.08 -6.15 20.03
C GLN A 249 2.69 -7.36 19.20
N GLN A 250 2.95 -7.26 17.90
CA GLN A 250 2.69 -8.34 16.97
C GLN A 250 3.60 -9.53 17.26
N PHE A 251 3.00 -10.73 17.33
CA PHE A 251 3.77 -11.94 17.58
C PHE A 251 4.62 -12.30 16.36
N PHE A 252 5.92 -12.39 16.56
CA PHE A 252 6.88 -12.86 15.56
C PHE A 252 8.03 -13.62 16.21
N THR A 253 8.56 -14.60 15.49
CA THR A 253 9.81 -15.27 15.82
C THR A 253 10.72 -15.22 14.61
N GLY A 254 12.01 -14.95 14.82
CA GLY A 254 12.97 -14.91 13.73
C GLY A 254 14.40 -15.06 14.21
N GLU A 255 15.34 -15.00 13.26
CA GLU A 255 16.76 -15.03 13.51
C GLU A 255 17.46 -13.86 12.80
N TYR A 256 18.50 -13.29 13.41
CA TYR A 256 19.35 -12.26 12.82
C TYR A 256 20.82 -12.55 13.11
N VAL A 257 21.73 -12.03 12.29
CA VAL A 257 23.17 -12.29 12.42
C VAL A 257 23.91 -11.00 12.75
N VAL A 258 24.66 -10.99 13.86
CA VAL A 258 25.57 -9.89 14.22
C VAL A 258 26.98 -10.44 14.28
N ALA A 259 27.89 -9.86 13.48
CA ALA A 259 29.30 -10.27 13.42
C ALA A 259 29.49 -11.80 13.20
N GLY A 260 28.65 -12.41 12.36
CA GLY A 260 28.71 -13.85 12.05
C GLY A 260 28.09 -14.77 13.12
N THR A 261 27.53 -14.22 14.20
CA THR A 261 26.79 -14.97 15.22
C THR A 261 25.29 -14.83 14.99
N THR A 262 24.58 -15.95 14.87
CA THR A 262 23.11 -15.98 14.75
C THR A 262 22.46 -15.85 16.12
N TYR A 263 21.48 -14.97 16.22
CA TYR A 263 20.62 -14.74 17.39
C TYR A 263 19.18 -15.01 16.99
N SER A 264 18.41 -15.65 17.88
CA SER A 264 16.95 -15.78 17.72
C SER A 264 16.24 -14.70 18.54
N TYR A 265 15.11 -14.20 18.04
CA TYR A 265 14.23 -13.30 18.79
C TYR A 265 12.79 -13.81 18.79
N THR A 266 12.03 -13.34 19.78
CA THR A 266 10.58 -13.49 19.85
C THR A 266 10.02 -12.16 20.27
N ASN A 267 9.15 -11.60 19.44
CA ASN A 267 8.37 -10.41 19.73
C ASN A 267 6.93 -10.81 20.09
N GLY A 268 6.28 -10.07 20.99
CA GLY A 268 4.95 -10.40 21.48
C GLY A 268 4.88 -11.80 22.12
N ALA A 269 3.65 -12.31 22.29
CA ALA A 269 3.41 -13.64 22.81
C ALA A 269 2.39 -14.40 21.97
N ALA A 270 2.66 -15.68 21.70
CA ALA A 270 1.92 -16.52 20.75
C ALA A 270 0.45 -16.76 21.15
N ASP A 271 0.16 -16.63 22.45
CA ASP A 271 -1.17 -16.84 23.03
C ASP A 271 -1.95 -15.54 23.24
N GLN A 272 -1.36 -14.39 22.92
CA GLN A 272 -2.05 -13.11 23.02
C GLN A 272 -3.06 -12.96 21.89
N VAL A 273 -4.23 -12.44 22.24
CA VAL A 273 -5.28 -12.15 21.27
C VAL A 273 -4.88 -10.92 20.48
N THR A 274 -4.71 -11.09 19.17
CA THR A 274 -4.53 -9.97 18.24
C THR A 274 -5.77 -9.08 18.25
N PRO A 275 -5.64 -7.78 18.58
CA PRO A 275 -6.75 -6.85 18.49
C PRO A 275 -7.27 -6.76 17.06
N THR A 276 -8.59 -6.70 16.89
CA THR A 276 -9.22 -6.74 15.57
C THR A 276 -9.32 -5.37 14.89
N ALA A 277 -9.02 -4.29 15.63
CA ALA A 277 -9.12 -2.92 15.13
C ALA A 277 -8.21 -1.97 15.92
N ALA A 278 -7.94 -0.81 15.31
CA ALA A 278 -7.36 0.33 15.99
C ALA A 278 -8.20 0.74 17.20
N TYR A 279 -7.59 1.32 18.22
CA TYR A 279 -8.31 1.82 19.39
C TYR A 279 -9.29 2.94 19.05
N SER A 280 -8.96 3.78 18.06
CA SER A 280 -9.81 4.90 17.63
C SER A 280 -9.84 5.04 16.11
N THR A 281 -10.98 5.49 15.59
CA THR A 281 -11.08 6.05 14.24
C THR A 281 -11.36 7.54 14.39
N PRO A 282 -10.43 8.45 14.02
CA PRO A 282 -10.60 9.88 14.24
C PRO A 282 -11.69 10.47 13.35
N SER A 283 -12.36 11.52 13.83
CA SER A 283 -13.30 12.30 13.02
C SER A 283 -12.58 13.09 11.93
N THR A 284 -13.26 13.26 10.79
CA THR A 284 -12.87 14.17 9.72
C THR A 284 -13.84 15.34 9.61
N SER A 285 -13.37 16.47 9.08
CA SER A 285 -14.14 17.69 8.88
C SER A 285 -13.60 18.49 7.69
N ASN A 286 -14.31 19.54 7.28
CA ASN A 286 -13.94 20.41 6.15
C ASN A 286 -13.62 19.67 4.83
N CYS A 287 -14.24 18.50 4.63
CA CYS A 287 -13.98 17.65 3.49
C CYS A 287 -14.37 18.33 2.17
N LYS A 288 -13.41 18.34 1.24
CA LYS A 288 -13.58 18.82 -0.13
C LYS A 288 -13.52 17.63 -1.06
N THR A 289 -14.60 17.41 -1.80
CA THR A 289 -14.68 16.31 -2.76
C THR A 289 -14.13 16.73 -4.12
N THR A 290 -13.49 15.79 -4.81
CA THR A 290 -13.23 15.85 -6.25
C THR A 290 -13.97 14.71 -6.94
N ALA A 291 -14.17 14.80 -8.25
CA ALA A 291 -14.92 13.78 -8.98
C ALA A 291 -14.10 12.50 -9.18
N SER A 292 -12.79 12.63 -9.40
CA SER A 292 -11.87 11.53 -9.68
C SER A 292 -10.43 12.00 -9.61
N ILE A 293 -9.49 11.06 -9.49
CA ILE A 293 -8.08 11.29 -9.77
C ILE A 293 -7.81 10.99 -11.25
N SER A 294 -7.15 11.92 -11.96
CA SER A 294 -6.74 11.70 -13.36
C SER A 294 -5.48 12.50 -13.71
N ASN A 295 -4.60 11.88 -14.50
CA ASN A 295 -3.47 12.53 -15.17
C ASN A 295 -3.66 12.66 -16.69
N GLY A 296 -4.68 12.00 -17.27
CA GLY A 296 -5.03 12.11 -18.69
C GLY A 296 -4.06 11.40 -19.64
N ILE A 297 -3.13 10.58 -19.14
CA ILE A 297 -2.10 9.92 -19.94
C ILE A 297 -2.64 8.61 -20.49
N LYS A 298 -3.23 8.67 -21.68
CA LYS A 298 -3.83 7.48 -22.33
C LYS A 298 -2.82 6.38 -22.67
N SER A 299 -1.55 6.70 -22.86
CA SER A 299 -0.52 5.74 -23.28
C SER A 299 -0.10 4.76 -22.20
N ILE A 300 -0.38 5.03 -20.93
CA ILE A 300 -0.01 4.17 -19.80
C ILE A 300 -1.20 3.39 -19.24
N VAL A 301 -2.41 3.67 -19.72
CA VAL A 301 -3.60 2.90 -19.35
C VAL A 301 -3.44 1.52 -19.98
N PRO A 302 -3.43 0.44 -19.18
CA PRO A 302 -3.38 -0.91 -19.72
C PRO A 302 -4.52 -1.09 -20.72
N SER A 303 -4.19 -1.47 -21.96
CA SER A 303 -5.23 -1.84 -22.91
C SER A 303 -5.91 -3.08 -22.35
N SER A 304 -7.14 -2.93 -21.86
CA SER A 304 -7.96 -4.06 -21.45
C SER A 304 -7.91 -5.06 -22.60
N SER A 305 -7.38 -6.26 -22.35
CA SER A 305 -7.52 -7.36 -23.29
C SER A 305 -9.00 -7.62 -23.40
N ALA A 306 -9.64 -7.04 -24.42
CA ALA A 306 -11.01 -7.33 -24.76
C ALA A 306 -11.04 -8.84 -25.03
N ALA A 307 -11.65 -9.61 -24.14
CA ALA A 307 -12.08 -10.96 -24.46
C ALA A 307 -12.88 -10.86 -25.77
N PRO A 308 -12.59 -11.68 -26.79
CA PRO A 308 -13.34 -11.61 -28.03
C PRO A 308 -14.77 -12.04 -27.70
N THR A 309 -15.68 -11.08 -27.60
CA THR A 309 -17.10 -11.35 -27.71
C THR A 309 -17.33 -11.85 -29.12
N SER A 310 -17.53 -13.15 -29.25
CA SER A 310 -17.98 -13.80 -30.47
C SER A 310 -19.31 -13.19 -30.89
N SER A 311 -19.28 -12.21 -31.78
CA SER A 311 -20.46 -11.73 -32.47
C SER A 311 -20.86 -12.79 -33.50
N SER A 312 -21.92 -13.53 -33.18
CA SER A 312 -22.65 -14.35 -34.13
C SER A 312 -23.25 -13.46 -35.21
N SER A 313 -22.56 -13.31 -36.34
CA SER A 313 -23.10 -12.69 -37.54
C SER A 313 -23.99 -13.71 -38.27
N ALA A 314 -25.29 -13.42 -38.26
CA ALA A 314 -26.28 -14.12 -39.06
C ALA A 314 -26.04 -13.83 -40.55
N SER A 315 -26.00 -14.90 -41.34
CA SER A 315 -25.85 -14.92 -42.79
C SER A 315 -27.03 -14.26 -43.50
N ALA A 316 -26.75 -13.41 -44.49
CA ALA A 316 -27.67 -13.12 -45.59
C ALA A 316 -26.90 -13.06 -46.92
N SER A 317 -27.44 -13.84 -47.86
CA SER A 317 -26.93 -14.19 -49.19
C SER A 317 -26.94 -13.02 -50.18
N GLY A 318 -25.95 -12.96 -51.08
CA GLY A 318 -25.91 -12.00 -52.19
C GLY A 318 -24.77 -12.32 -53.16
N SER A 319 -25.06 -13.21 -54.10
CA SER A 319 -24.19 -13.73 -55.16
C SER A 319 -23.60 -12.66 -56.08
N MET A 320 -22.33 -12.82 -56.49
CA MET A 320 -21.81 -12.44 -57.81
C MET A 320 -20.63 -13.36 -58.17
N ALA A 321 -20.73 -13.99 -59.34
CA ALA A 321 -19.73 -14.85 -59.97
C ALA A 321 -18.56 -14.02 -60.55
N THR A 322 -17.33 -14.52 -60.72
CA THR A 322 -16.93 -15.39 -61.83
C THR A 322 -15.42 -15.68 -61.76
N SER A 323 -15.04 -16.91 -62.15
CA SER A 323 -13.81 -17.31 -62.89
C SER A 323 -12.42 -17.11 -62.26
N ALA A 324 -11.38 -17.93 -62.45
CA ALA A 324 -11.19 -19.31 -62.89
C ALA A 324 -9.69 -19.63 -62.65
N ARG A 325 -9.41 -20.85 -62.13
CA ARG A 325 -8.27 -21.78 -62.39
C ARG A 325 -6.82 -21.28 -62.61
N GLY A 326 -5.90 -21.96 -61.91
CA GLY A 326 -4.50 -22.25 -62.35
C GLY A 326 -3.50 -22.23 -61.19
N SER A 327 -3.34 -23.30 -60.41
CA SER A 327 -2.34 -24.38 -60.52
C SER A 327 -0.85 -23.99 -60.37
N SER A 328 -0.24 -24.68 -59.39
CA SER A 328 1.12 -25.27 -59.33
C SER A 328 2.37 -24.46 -58.93
N SER A 329 3.01 -25.04 -57.90
CA SER A 329 4.45 -25.36 -57.75
C SER A 329 5.46 -24.28 -57.33
N ALA A 330 6.02 -24.49 -56.14
CA ALA A 330 7.41 -24.18 -55.76
C ALA A 330 8.42 -25.08 -56.55
N PRO A 331 9.76 -25.06 -56.35
CA PRO A 331 10.60 -24.29 -55.42
C PRO A 331 11.96 -23.80 -56.02
N ARG A 332 12.86 -23.34 -55.12
CA ARG A 332 14.34 -23.23 -55.18
C ARG A 332 14.99 -21.95 -55.71
N SER A 333 15.87 -21.38 -54.88
CA SER A 333 17.31 -21.04 -55.11
C SER A 333 17.80 -20.21 -53.90
N SER A 334 18.54 -20.78 -52.95
CA SER A 334 20.02 -20.78 -52.85
C SER A 334 20.68 -19.39 -52.81
N ALA A 335 21.24 -19.01 -51.66
CA ALA A 335 22.51 -18.27 -51.54
C ALA A 335 23.05 -18.34 -50.10
N THR A 336 24.03 -19.21 -49.92
CA THR A 336 25.11 -19.11 -48.92
C THR A 336 26.00 -17.91 -49.23
N THR A 337 26.44 -17.15 -48.22
CA THR A 337 27.88 -16.96 -47.93
C THR A 337 28.12 -16.19 -46.63
N SER A 338 29.13 -16.70 -45.93
CA SER A 338 29.77 -16.34 -44.68
C SER A 338 30.81 -15.23 -44.79
N GLY A 339 31.12 -14.60 -43.66
CA GLY A 339 32.35 -13.84 -43.35
C GLY A 339 32.21 -13.26 -41.93
N SER A 340 32.74 -13.89 -40.87
CA SER A 340 34.14 -13.96 -40.43
C SER A 340 34.70 -12.60 -40.00
N GLY A 341 34.75 -12.36 -38.68
CA GLY A 341 35.51 -11.30 -38.03
C GLY A 341 35.93 -11.76 -36.64
N SER A 342 37.23 -12.00 -36.47
CA SER A 342 37.90 -12.68 -35.35
C SER A 342 38.43 -11.74 -34.27
N SER A 343 38.61 -12.29 -33.05
CA SER A 343 39.56 -11.93 -31.96
C SER A 343 39.34 -10.55 -31.29
N ASN A 344 39.43 -10.37 -29.97
CA ASN A 344 40.41 -10.99 -29.07
C ASN A 344 39.94 -11.06 -27.61
N SER A 345 40.45 -12.09 -26.94
CA SER A 345 40.39 -12.42 -25.50
C SER A 345 41.18 -11.45 -24.62
N ASN A 346 40.69 -11.19 -23.41
CA ASN A 346 41.57 -11.12 -22.23
C ASN A 346 40.86 -11.69 -20.99
N SER A 347 41.56 -12.58 -20.30
CA SER A 347 41.15 -13.38 -19.15
C SER A 347 42.00 -13.04 -17.93
N SER A 348 41.38 -12.93 -16.75
CA SER A 348 41.91 -13.30 -15.42
C SER A 348 40.86 -12.92 -14.36
N SER A 349 40.10 -13.86 -13.77
CA SER A 349 40.39 -14.61 -12.51
C SER A 349 40.60 -13.69 -11.31
N GLY A 350 39.99 -13.79 -10.13
CA GLY A 350 39.01 -14.66 -9.44
C GLY A 350 38.69 -13.91 -8.12
N ASN A 351 37.56 -14.07 -7.46
CA ASN A 351 37.37 -15.08 -6.41
C ASN A 351 35.88 -15.09 -6.04
N GLY A 352 35.25 -16.26 -6.12
CA GLY A 352 33.90 -16.48 -5.63
C GLY A 352 33.89 -16.57 -4.11
N SER A 353 32.92 -15.91 -3.49
CA SER A 353 32.44 -16.27 -2.16
C SER A 353 30.92 -16.21 -2.22
N SER A 354 30.35 -17.40 -2.36
CA SER A 354 28.95 -17.70 -2.17
C SER A 354 28.61 -17.55 -0.69
N SER A 355 27.63 -16.73 -0.36
CA SER A 355 27.00 -16.72 0.96
C SER A 355 25.50 -16.60 0.78
N GLY A 356 24.80 -17.54 1.40
CA GLY A 356 23.45 -17.99 1.05
C GLY A 356 22.37 -16.94 1.23
N ALA A 357 21.55 -16.80 0.19
CA ALA A 357 20.18 -16.36 0.34
C ALA A 357 19.40 -17.48 1.03
N SER A 358 19.22 -17.35 2.35
CA SER A 358 18.28 -18.20 3.09
C SER A 358 16.88 -17.65 2.84
N SER A 359 16.17 -18.28 1.90
CA SER A 359 14.74 -18.11 1.73
C SER A 359 14.03 -18.53 3.02
N VAL A 360 13.53 -17.56 3.78
CA VAL A 360 12.63 -17.84 4.90
C VAL A 360 11.26 -18.14 4.30
N ALA A 361 10.83 -19.40 4.44
CA ALA A 361 9.50 -19.82 4.07
C ALA A 361 8.49 -19.12 4.99
N ALA A 362 7.70 -18.19 4.44
CA ALA A 362 6.51 -17.68 5.10
C ALA A 362 5.53 -18.85 5.26
N SER A 363 5.42 -19.35 6.50
CA SER A 363 4.44 -20.37 6.87
C SER A 363 3.04 -19.80 6.74
N ALA A 364 2.37 -20.18 5.65
CA ALA A 364 0.95 -19.95 5.43
C ALA A 364 0.13 -20.68 6.51
N PHE A 365 -0.42 -19.94 7.48
CA PHE A 365 -1.52 -20.43 8.30
C PHE A 365 -2.83 -19.89 7.73
N GLY A 366 -3.59 -20.80 7.12
CA GLY A 366 -4.90 -20.53 6.55
C GLY A 366 -5.92 -20.14 7.62
N ILE A 367 -6.71 -19.12 7.28
CA ILE A 367 -7.87 -18.68 8.06
C ILE A 367 -9.02 -19.66 7.81
N PHE A 368 -9.39 -20.45 8.82
CA PHE A 368 -10.70 -21.08 8.85
C PHE A 368 -11.74 -20.05 9.30
N ALA A 369 -12.54 -19.58 8.34
CA ALA A 369 -13.79 -18.89 8.62
C ALA A 369 -14.81 -19.90 9.16
N SER A 370 -15.30 -19.71 10.38
CA SER A 370 -16.49 -20.39 10.89
C SER A 370 -17.63 -19.40 11.07
N LEU A 371 -18.58 -19.50 10.15
CA LEU A 371 -19.93 -18.92 10.21
C LEU A 371 -20.82 -19.71 11.19
N ALA A 372 -21.73 -18.97 11.84
CA ALA A 372 -22.94 -19.40 12.56
C ALA A 372 -22.72 -19.97 13.98
N ALA A 373 -23.56 -19.74 14.99
CA ALA A 373 -24.91 -19.20 15.06
C ALA A 373 -25.19 -18.64 16.47
N ALA A 374 -26.17 -17.74 16.56
CA ALA A 374 -26.76 -17.29 17.81
C ALA A 374 -27.35 -18.45 18.63
N ALA A 375 -27.05 -18.50 19.93
CA ALA A 375 -27.84 -19.24 20.91
C ALA A 375 -27.89 -18.45 22.23
N VAL A 376 -29.05 -17.84 22.46
CA VAL A 376 -29.49 -17.31 23.75
C VAL A 376 -29.63 -18.48 24.72
N GLY A 377 -29.05 -18.35 25.92
CA GLY A 377 -29.19 -19.36 26.97
C GLY A 377 -28.67 -18.90 28.32
N ALA A 378 -29.46 -18.07 29.00
CA ALA A 378 -29.31 -17.83 30.43
C ALA A 378 -29.55 -19.13 31.21
N TYR A 379 -28.66 -19.46 32.16
CA TYR A 379 -29.07 -20.17 33.37
C TYR A 379 -28.18 -19.77 34.56
N LEU A 380 -28.87 -19.55 35.67
CA LEU A 380 -28.43 -19.10 36.98
C LEU A 380 -27.52 -20.12 37.67
N LEU A 381 -26.44 -19.65 38.30
CA LEU A 381 -26.19 -19.67 39.76
C LEU A 381 -24.91 -18.91 40.10
#